data_AF-A0A922SPR3-F1
#
_entry.id   AF-A0A922SPR3-F1
#
_cell.length_a   1.000
_cell.length_b   1.000
_cell.length_c   1.000
_cell.angle_alpha   90.00
_cell.angle_beta   90.00
_cell.angle_gamma   90.00
#
_symmetry.space_group_name_H-M   'P 1'
#
loop_
_entity.id
_entity.type
_entity.pdbx_description
1 polymer ?
#
loop_
_entity_poly.entity_id
_entity_poly.type
_entity_poly.pdbx_seq_one_letter_code
_entity_poly.pdbx_strand_id
1 'polypeptide(L)'
;MAPPKQSQNPSYEADIQLAISATTRNQLQSNRDAARTFEVARMTLTRRRAGIPARRDCQPNSRKLTQREEEVIISYILHLDQRGFAPTYAAARDMADKLLAARGAGQVGQKWPANFVKRTDSLRTCFNRAYDRQRAMCEDATLIKRWFKLVEEIKAEQGICDEDVYQTPQQSIGSA
;
A
#
# COMPACT_ATOMS: atom_id res chain seq x y z
N MET A 1 -9.00 -40.30 4.32
CA MET A 1 -9.67 -39.52 5.37
C MET A 1 -9.14 -38.10 5.30
N ALA A 2 -9.90 -37.17 4.72
CA ALA A 2 -9.46 -35.77 4.55
C ALA A 2 -9.59 -35.01 5.88
N PRO A 3 -8.61 -34.17 6.26
CA PRO A 3 -8.73 -33.36 7.47
C PRO A 3 -9.88 -32.35 7.31
N PRO A 4 -10.62 -32.04 8.39
CA PRO A 4 -11.72 -31.09 8.34
C PRO A 4 -11.19 -29.71 7.91
N LYS A 5 -11.83 -29.13 6.87
CA LYS A 5 -11.57 -27.77 6.41
C LYS A 5 -11.87 -26.81 7.55
N GLN A 6 -10.83 -26.24 8.16
CA GLN A 6 -11.00 -25.22 9.21
C GLN A 6 -11.60 -23.97 8.56
N SER A 7 -12.78 -23.59 9.06
CA SER A 7 -13.53 -22.41 8.66
C SER A 7 -12.69 -21.15 8.90
N GLN A 8 -12.62 -20.31 7.89
CA GLN A 8 -11.99 -18.98 7.93
C GLN A 8 -12.88 -18.00 8.70
N ASN A 9 -13.19 -18.28 9.97
CA ASN A 9 -13.97 -17.39 10.82
C ASN A 9 -13.02 -16.45 11.59
N PRO A 10 -13.35 -15.15 11.72
CA PRO A 10 -12.66 -14.23 12.64
C PRO A 10 -12.61 -14.75 14.08
N SER A 11 -13.61 -15.56 14.47
CA SER A 11 -13.73 -16.20 15.79
C SER A 11 -12.64 -17.23 16.08
N TYR A 12 -12.16 -17.99 15.08
CA TYR A 12 -11.34 -19.19 15.34
C TYR A 12 -10.01 -18.88 16.05
N GLU A 13 -9.39 -17.76 15.70
CA GLU A 13 -8.13 -17.36 16.31
C GLU A 13 -8.34 -16.75 17.71
N ALA A 14 -9.49 -16.12 17.96
CA ALA A 14 -9.88 -15.68 19.30
C ALA A 14 -10.13 -16.87 20.23
N ASP A 15 -10.77 -17.94 19.74
CA ASP A 15 -11.02 -19.17 20.48
C ASP A 15 -9.70 -19.87 20.87
N ILE A 16 -8.70 -19.84 19.98
CA ILE A 16 -7.34 -20.31 20.29
C ILE A 16 -6.72 -19.46 21.40
N GLN A 17 -6.80 -18.14 21.33
CA GLN A 17 -6.26 -17.28 22.39
C GLN A 17 -6.95 -17.51 23.74
N LEU A 18 -8.26 -17.72 23.73
CA LEU A 18 -9.02 -18.06 24.93
C LEU A 18 -8.57 -19.41 25.51
N ALA A 19 -8.37 -20.43 24.66
CA ALA A 19 -7.83 -21.73 25.05
C ALA A 19 -6.41 -21.66 25.63
N ILE A 20 -5.54 -20.82 25.05
CA ILE A 20 -4.20 -20.55 25.59
C ILE A 20 -4.33 -19.93 26.98
N SER A 21 -5.16 -18.89 27.12
CA SER A 21 -5.34 -18.19 28.40
C SER A 21 -5.88 -19.10 29.51
N ALA A 22 -6.81 -20.01 29.18
CA ALA A 22 -7.39 -20.96 30.13
C ALA A 22 -6.36 -22.01 30.57
N THR A 23 -5.52 -22.46 29.64
CA THR A 23 -4.42 -23.41 29.94
C THR A 23 -3.34 -22.74 30.80
N THR A 24 -2.96 -21.49 30.49
CA THR A 24 -1.97 -20.73 31.26
C THR A 24 -2.46 -20.39 32.66
N ARG A 25 -3.77 -20.16 32.85
CA ARG A 25 -4.42 -19.96 34.16
C ARG A 25 -4.66 -21.26 34.93
N ASN A 26 -4.13 -22.40 34.47
CA ASN A 26 -4.34 -23.73 35.04
C ASN A 26 -5.83 -24.13 35.19
N GLN A 27 -6.74 -23.50 34.44
CA GLN A 27 -8.16 -23.85 34.44
C GLN A 27 -8.41 -25.17 33.70
N LEU A 28 -7.55 -25.45 32.70
CA LEU A 28 -7.57 -26.70 31.94
C LEU A 28 -6.20 -27.36 32.05
N GLN A 29 -6.23 -28.63 32.47
CA GLN A 29 -5.03 -29.40 32.84
C GLN A 29 -4.19 -29.84 31.63
N SER A 30 -4.77 -29.81 30.41
CA SER A 30 -4.11 -30.29 29.20
C SER A 30 -4.51 -29.50 27.96
N ASN A 31 -3.57 -29.36 27.02
CA ASN A 31 -3.85 -28.88 25.66
C ASN A 31 -4.95 -29.70 24.96
N ARG A 32 -5.08 -30.99 25.30
CA ARG A 32 -6.12 -31.85 24.73
C ARG A 32 -7.51 -31.47 25.25
N ASP A 33 -7.57 -31.08 26.51
CA ASP A 33 -8.82 -30.69 27.17
C ASP A 33 -9.25 -29.30 26.69
N ALA A 34 -8.33 -28.34 26.71
CA ALA A 34 -8.53 -27.02 26.12
C ALA A 34 -8.97 -27.06 24.65
N ALA A 35 -8.34 -27.91 23.84
CA ALA A 35 -8.75 -28.10 22.45
C ALA A 35 -10.19 -28.61 22.30
N ARG A 36 -10.65 -29.47 23.24
CA ARG A 36 -12.02 -30.00 23.22
C ARG A 36 -13.03 -28.96 23.69
N THR A 37 -12.74 -28.26 24.79
CA THR A 37 -13.65 -27.27 25.38
C THR A 37 -13.90 -26.08 24.44
N PHE A 38 -12.87 -25.62 23.75
CA PHE A 38 -12.96 -24.47 22.84
C PHE A 38 -13.14 -24.89 21.37
N GLU A 39 -13.36 -26.18 21.08
CA GLU A 39 -13.55 -26.72 19.72
C GLU A 39 -12.43 -26.35 18.72
N VAL A 40 -11.20 -26.16 19.21
CA VAL A 40 -10.02 -25.84 18.40
C VAL A 40 -9.18 -27.07 18.12
N ALA A 41 -8.45 -27.09 17.00
CA ALA A 41 -7.57 -28.20 16.71
C ALA A 41 -6.37 -28.20 17.67
N ARG A 42 -6.16 -29.33 18.37
CA ARG A 42 -5.05 -29.52 19.32
C ARG A 42 -3.69 -29.12 18.74
N MET A 43 -3.44 -29.46 17.48
CA MET A 43 -2.17 -29.13 16.82
C MET A 43 -2.00 -27.62 16.63
N THR A 44 -3.06 -26.91 16.25
CA THR A 44 -3.04 -25.46 16.11
C THR A 44 -2.80 -24.78 17.46
N LEU A 45 -3.51 -25.22 18.52
CA LEU A 45 -3.29 -24.74 19.88
C LEU A 45 -1.84 -24.95 20.35
N THR A 46 -1.28 -26.13 20.08
CA THR A 46 0.12 -26.46 20.45
C THR A 46 1.11 -25.54 19.75
N ARG A 47 0.94 -25.32 18.43
CA ARG A 47 1.79 -24.40 17.65
C ARG A 47 1.71 -22.97 18.15
N ARG A 48 0.50 -22.51 18.52
CA ARG A 48 0.27 -21.16 19.03
C ARG A 48 0.88 -20.95 20.41
N ARG A 49 0.78 -21.93 21.31
CA ARG A 49 1.51 -21.93 22.60
C ARG A 49 3.02 -21.92 22.41
N ALA A 50 3.53 -22.54 21.35
CA ALA A 50 4.95 -22.49 20.97
C ALA A 50 5.36 -21.16 20.29
N GLY A 51 4.46 -20.16 20.21
CA GLY A 51 4.75 -18.85 19.65
C GLY A 51 4.68 -18.78 18.12
N ILE A 52 4.18 -19.80 17.43
CA ILE A 52 4.04 -19.78 15.97
C ILE A 52 2.78 -18.99 15.60
N PRO A 53 2.89 -17.82 14.94
CA PRO A 53 1.74 -16.98 14.61
C PRO A 53 0.91 -17.56 13.47
N ALA A 54 -0.30 -17.02 13.26
CA ALA A 54 -1.15 -17.51 12.17
C ALA A 54 -0.54 -17.21 10.82
N ARG A 55 -0.85 -18.02 9.81
CA ARG A 55 -0.31 -17.81 8.46
C ARG A 55 -0.63 -16.40 7.92
N ARG A 56 -1.78 -15.84 8.35
CA ARG A 56 -2.21 -14.46 8.04
C ARG A 56 -1.35 -13.38 8.72
N ASP A 57 -0.78 -13.68 9.90
CA ASP A 57 0.06 -12.77 10.68
C ASP A 57 1.55 -13.00 10.40
N CYS A 58 1.91 -14.16 9.84
CA CYS A 58 3.28 -14.45 9.41
C CYS A 58 3.70 -13.49 8.30
N GLN A 59 4.91 -12.91 8.45
CA GLN A 59 5.53 -12.15 7.39
C GLN A 59 5.75 -13.05 6.16
N PRO A 60 5.34 -12.63 4.95
CA PRO A 60 5.58 -13.40 3.74
C PRO A 60 7.08 -13.56 3.47
N ASN A 61 7.53 -14.76 3.14
CA ASN A 61 8.94 -15.05 2.77
C ASN A 61 9.44 -14.22 1.57
N SER A 62 8.54 -13.54 0.84
CA SER A 62 8.86 -12.64 -0.27
C SER A 62 9.31 -11.24 0.18
N ARG A 63 9.22 -10.90 1.46
CA ARG A 63 9.77 -9.64 2.00
C ARG A 63 11.28 -9.77 2.19
N LYS A 64 12.04 -9.43 1.14
CA LYS A 64 13.52 -9.32 1.20
C LYS A 64 13.99 -8.12 2.03
N LEU A 65 13.18 -7.06 2.08
CA LEU A 65 13.46 -5.85 2.85
C LEU A 65 12.77 -5.89 4.21
N THR A 66 13.43 -5.31 5.20
CA THR A 66 12.90 -5.06 6.53
C THR A 66 11.84 -3.95 6.49
N GLN A 67 10.97 -3.93 7.50
CA GLN A 67 9.92 -2.93 7.63
C GLN A 67 10.49 -1.49 7.61
N ARG A 68 11.64 -1.26 8.27
CA ARG A 68 12.33 0.04 8.28
C ARG A 68 12.84 0.45 6.90
N GLU A 69 13.41 -0.48 6.15
CA GLU A 69 13.88 -0.21 4.78
C GLU A 69 12.69 0.11 3.87
N GLU A 70 11.56 -0.59 4.02
CA GLU A 70 10.33 -0.29 3.28
C GLU A 70 9.80 1.12 3.62
N GLU A 71 9.81 1.53 4.90
CA GLU A 71 9.41 2.87 5.34
C GLU A 71 10.30 3.97 4.74
N VAL A 72 11.61 3.75 4.68
CA VAL A 72 12.55 4.70 4.03
C VAL A 72 12.21 4.86 2.55
N ILE A 73 11.91 3.78 1.83
CA ILE A 73 11.51 3.85 0.42
C ILE A 73 10.18 4.61 0.27
N ILE A 74 9.20 4.37 1.15
CA ILE A 74 7.92 5.12 1.13
C ILE A 74 8.18 6.62 1.34
N SER A 75 8.97 6.98 2.36
CA SER A 75 9.28 8.37 2.65
C SER A 75 9.96 9.08 1.47
N TYR A 76 10.86 8.37 0.78
CA TYR A 76 11.54 8.88 -0.40
C TYR A 76 10.58 9.08 -1.58
N ILE A 77 9.68 8.13 -1.82
CA ILE A 77 8.65 8.24 -2.86
C ILE A 77 7.75 9.46 -2.60
N LEU A 78 7.29 9.64 -1.36
CA LEU A 78 6.45 10.78 -0.98
C LEU A 78 7.20 12.11 -1.11
N HIS A 79 8.47 12.15 -0.76
CA HIS A 79 9.29 13.35 -0.91
C HIS A 79 9.58 13.69 -2.38
N LEU A 80 9.66 12.69 -3.28
CA LEU A 80 9.73 12.91 -4.72
C LEU A 80 8.41 13.47 -5.27
N ASP A 81 7.28 12.92 -4.81
CA ASP A 81 5.94 13.37 -5.19
C ASP A 81 5.70 14.83 -4.80
N GLN A 82 6.10 15.23 -3.58
CA GLN A 82 6.06 16.63 -3.13
C GLN A 82 6.84 17.60 -4.03
N ARG A 83 7.85 17.12 -4.74
CA ARG A 83 8.65 17.92 -5.69
C ARG A 83 8.09 17.89 -7.12
N GLY A 84 6.96 17.23 -7.34
CA GLY A 84 6.33 17.08 -8.65
C GLY A 84 6.92 15.95 -9.51
N PHE A 85 7.79 15.11 -8.94
CA PHE A 85 8.31 13.94 -9.65
C PHE A 85 7.46 12.72 -9.32
N ALA A 86 6.86 12.07 -10.31
CA ALA A 86 6.28 10.74 -10.11
C ALA A 86 7.39 9.68 -10.18
N PRO A 87 7.77 9.05 -9.06
CA PRO A 87 8.76 7.99 -9.10
C PRO A 87 8.23 6.78 -9.88
N THR A 88 9.02 6.35 -10.85
CA THR A 88 8.74 5.15 -11.64
C THR A 88 9.03 3.88 -10.82
N TYR A 89 8.42 2.75 -11.17
CA TYR A 89 8.75 1.45 -10.57
C TYR A 89 10.25 1.11 -10.64
N ALA A 90 10.95 1.55 -11.69
CA ALA A 90 12.40 1.38 -11.82
C ALA A 90 13.15 2.13 -10.71
N ALA A 91 12.80 3.39 -10.43
CA ALA A 91 13.43 4.18 -9.38
C ALA A 91 13.21 3.57 -7.99
N ALA A 92 12.00 3.08 -7.71
CA ALA A 92 11.70 2.37 -6.46
C ALA A 92 12.52 1.07 -6.34
N ARG A 93 12.70 0.35 -7.46
CA ARG A 93 13.54 -0.85 -7.53
C ARG A 93 15.01 -0.53 -7.26
N ASP A 94 15.55 0.48 -7.93
CA ASP A 94 16.95 0.89 -7.80
C ASP A 94 17.27 1.31 -6.37
N MET A 95 16.34 2.00 -5.71
CA MET A 95 16.51 2.35 -4.30
C MET A 95 16.50 1.12 -3.39
N ALA A 96 15.60 0.16 -3.63
CA ALA A 96 15.58 -1.10 -2.89
C ALA A 96 16.87 -1.90 -3.11
N ASP A 97 17.38 -1.95 -4.34
CA ASP A 97 18.63 -2.62 -4.68
C ASP A 97 19.84 -1.95 -4.04
N LYS A 98 19.86 -0.61 -3.95
CA LYS A 98 20.90 0.12 -3.20
C LYS A 98 20.91 -0.22 -1.71
N LEU A 99 19.74 -0.31 -1.09
CA LEU A 99 19.62 -0.70 0.33
C LEU A 99 20.09 -2.14 0.56
N LEU A 100 19.73 -3.06 -0.34
CA LEU A 100 20.18 -4.45 -0.26
C LEU A 100 21.69 -4.58 -0.52
N ALA A 101 22.24 -3.85 -1.49
CA ALA A 101 23.67 -3.83 -1.76
C ALA A 101 24.48 -3.33 -0.55
N ALA A 102 23.99 -2.29 0.15
CA ALA A 102 24.61 -1.81 1.38
C ALA A 102 24.64 -2.87 2.51
N ARG A 103 23.68 -3.80 2.51
CA ARG A 103 23.60 -4.93 3.45
C ARG A 103 24.43 -6.15 3.00
N GLY A 104 25.00 -6.13 1.80
CA GLY A 104 25.61 -7.32 1.19
C GLY A 104 24.58 -8.38 0.78
N ALA A 105 23.31 -8.00 0.63
CA ALA A 105 22.25 -8.85 0.11
C ALA A 105 22.14 -8.70 -1.42
N GLY A 106 21.61 -9.72 -2.09
CA GLY A 106 21.35 -9.68 -3.54
C GLY A 106 20.19 -8.73 -3.91
N GLN A 107 19.85 -8.68 -5.19
CA GLN A 107 18.83 -7.76 -5.72
C GLN A 107 17.38 -8.18 -5.47
N VAL A 108 16.45 -7.23 -5.53
CA VAL A 108 15.00 -7.49 -5.57
C VAL A 108 14.57 -8.07 -6.92
N GLY A 109 13.53 -8.89 -6.87
CA GLY A 109 12.93 -9.46 -8.08
C GLY A 109 12.22 -8.40 -8.92
N GLN A 110 12.08 -8.65 -10.22
CA GLN A 110 11.44 -7.72 -11.18
C GLN A 110 10.01 -7.34 -10.79
N LYS A 111 9.23 -8.26 -10.21
CA LYS A 111 7.85 -8.04 -9.78
C LYS A 111 7.74 -7.36 -8.40
N TRP A 112 8.86 -7.13 -7.72
CA TRP A 112 8.86 -6.56 -6.37
C TRP A 112 8.23 -5.16 -6.32
N PRO A 113 8.54 -4.19 -7.21
CA PRO A 113 7.96 -2.85 -7.13
C PRO A 113 6.42 -2.85 -7.26
N ALA A 114 5.89 -3.63 -8.20
CA ALA A 114 4.43 -3.75 -8.40
C ALA A 114 3.74 -4.37 -7.18
N ASN A 115 4.33 -5.42 -6.61
CA ASN A 115 3.82 -6.04 -5.39
C ASN A 115 3.97 -5.13 -4.16
N PHE A 116 5.02 -4.31 -4.12
CA PHE A 116 5.28 -3.34 -3.05
C PHE A 116 4.25 -2.23 -3.04
N VAL A 117 3.87 -1.69 -4.20
CA VAL A 117 2.79 -0.70 -4.25
C VAL A 117 1.45 -1.34 -3.94
N LYS A 118 1.16 -2.54 -4.48
CA LYS A 118 -0.11 -3.24 -4.22
C LYS A 118 -0.38 -3.55 -2.74
N ARG A 119 0.67 -3.72 -1.92
CA ARG A 119 0.53 -4.04 -0.49
C ARG A 119 0.56 -2.83 0.43
N THR A 120 0.94 -1.66 -0.08
CA THR A 120 1.17 -0.46 0.72
C THR A 120 0.05 0.52 0.40
N ASP A 121 -0.98 0.58 1.25
CA ASP A 121 -2.17 1.41 1.04
C ASP A 121 -1.85 2.92 0.97
N SER A 122 -0.73 3.35 1.55
CA SER A 122 -0.27 4.74 1.49
C SER A 122 0.30 5.14 0.12
N LEU A 123 0.55 4.19 -0.79
CA LEU A 123 1.06 4.43 -2.12
C LEU A 123 -0.05 4.15 -3.14
N ARG A 124 -0.68 5.20 -3.65
CA ARG A 124 -1.62 5.09 -4.77
C ARG A 124 -0.86 5.36 -6.07
N THR A 125 -0.90 4.43 -7.01
CA THR A 125 -0.31 4.66 -8.34
C THR A 125 -1.13 5.70 -9.08
N CYS A 126 -0.57 6.88 -9.27
CA CYS A 126 -1.06 7.87 -10.21
C CYS A 126 -0.20 7.77 -11.49
N PHE A 127 -0.84 7.52 -12.62
CA PHE A 127 -0.16 7.62 -13.91
C PHE A 127 -0.05 9.09 -14.28
N ASN A 128 1.13 9.68 -14.12
CA ASN A 128 1.38 10.99 -14.69
C ASN A 128 1.45 10.84 -16.21
N ARG A 129 0.56 11.52 -16.92
CA ARG A 129 0.69 11.70 -18.37
C ARG A 129 1.98 12.51 -18.59
N ALA A 130 2.82 12.07 -19.52
CA ALA A 130 4.00 12.83 -19.88
C ALA A 130 3.58 14.26 -20.25
N TYR A 131 4.03 15.24 -19.46
CA TYR A 131 3.83 16.63 -19.79
C TYR A 131 4.73 16.96 -20.98
N ASP A 132 4.18 17.67 -21.97
CA ASP A 132 4.95 18.02 -23.15
C ASP A 132 6.09 18.97 -22.73
N ARG A 133 7.33 18.52 -22.89
CA ARG A 133 8.53 19.26 -22.49
C ARG A 133 8.64 20.59 -23.23
N GLN A 134 8.24 20.65 -24.50
CA GLN A 134 8.25 21.90 -25.26
C GLN A 134 7.28 22.90 -24.66
N ARG A 135 6.14 22.41 -24.18
CA ARG A 135 5.14 23.23 -23.51
C ARG A 135 5.65 23.77 -22.18
N ALA A 136 6.27 22.94 -21.34
CA ALA A 136 6.89 23.39 -20.09
C ALA A 136 7.99 24.45 -20.29
N MET A 137 8.75 24.37 -21.38
CA MET A 137 9.82 25.33 -21.68
C MET A 137 9.29 26.66 -22.23
N CYS A 138 8.11 26.66 -22.84
CA CYS A 138 7.48 27.83 -23.43
C CYS A 138 6.45 28.50 -22.51
N GLU A 139 6.23 27.96 -21.31
CA GLU A 139 5.31 28.50 -20.32
C GLU A 139 5.99 29.60 -19.50
N ASP A 140 5.73 30.86 -19.85
CA ASP A 140 6.10 31.99 -19.00
C ASP A 140 5.12 32.09 -17.83
N ALA A 141 5.62 31.77 -16.63
CA ALA A 141 4.84 31.81 -15.40
C ALA A 141 4.21 33.20 -15.13
N THR A 142 4.84 34.29 -15.59
CA THR A 142 4.29 35.64 -15.44
C THR A 142 3.12 35.87 -16.39
N LEU A 143 3.22 35.40 -17.63
CA LEU A 143 2.17 35.47 -18.64
C LEU A 143 0.94 34.66 -18.22
N ILE A 144 1.16 33.44 -17.72
CA ILE A 144 0.09 32.55 -17.27
C ILE A 144 -0.65 33.16 -16.07
N LYS A 145 0.08 33.64 -15.06
CA LYS A 145 -0.52 34.31 -13.89
C LYS A 145 -1.30 35.55 -14.29
N ARG A 146 -0.78 36.36 -15.20
CA ARG A 146 -1.45 37.56 -15.71
C ARG A 146 -2.75 37.20 -16.44
N TRP A 147 -2.74 36.13 -17.23
CA TRP A 147 -3.93 35.64 -17.92
C TRP A 147 -5.01 35.18 -16.94
N PHE A 148 -4.67 34.37 -15.93
CA PHE A 148 -5.65 33.95 -14.91
C PHE A 148 -6.22 35.13 -14.12
N LYS A 149 -5.36 36.09 -13.75
CA LYS A 149 -5.80 37.31 -13.06
C LYS A 149 -6.80 38.12 -13.89
N LEU A 150 -6.55 38.26 -15.19
CA LEU A 150 -7.47 38.93 -16.12
C LEU A 150 -8.81 38.19 -16.23
N VAL A 151 -8.79 36.85 -16.26
CA VAL A 151 -10.01 36.04 -16.29
C VAL A 151 -10.83 36.22 -15.00
N GLU A 152 -10.18 36.26 -13.83
CA GLU A 152 -10.85 36.53 -12.55
C GLU A 152 -11.43 37.94 -12.47
N GLU A 153 -10.69 38.96 -12.94
CA GLU A 153 -11.16 40.34 -13.01
C GLU A 153 -12.41 40.46 -13.91
N ILE A 154 -12.40 39.83 -15.09
CA ILE A 154 -13.55 39.83 -16.02
C ILE A 154 -14.74 39.06 -15.45
N LYS A 155 -14.52 37.91 -14.79
CA LYS A 155 -15.59 37.17 -14.11
C LYS A 155 -16.27 38.02 -13.03
N ALA A 156 -15.48 38.73 -12.24
CA ALA A 156 -15.98 39.61 -11.19
C ALA A 156 -16.78 40.80 -11.77
N GLU A 157 -16.31 41.41 -12.86
CA GLU A 157 -17.02 42.50 -13.55
C GLU A 157 -18.35 42.05 -14.17
N GLN A 158 -18.40 40.83 -14.73
CA GLN A 158 -19.60 40.29 -15.37
C GLN A 158 -20.53 39.54 -14.39
N GLY A 159 -20.16 39.45 -13.10
CA GLY A 159 -20.94 38.74 -12.08
C GLY A 159 -21.11 37.24 -12.35
N ILE A 160 -20.16 36.63 -13.08
CA ILE A 160 -20.21 35.20 -13.43
C ILE A 160 -19.77 34.38 -12.22
N CYS A 161 -20.70 33.62 -11.65
CA CYS A 161 -20.43 32.70 -10.55
C CYS A 161 -19.62 31.50 -11.03
N ASP A 162 -18.77 30.95 -10.16
CA ASP A 162 -17.93 29.80 -10.53
C ASP A 162 -18.74 28.54 -10.84
N GLU A 163 -19.99 28.46 -10.35
CA GLU A 163 -20.97 27.41 -10.67
C GLU A 163 -21.41 27.42 -12.15
N ASP A 164 -21.30 28.55 -12.84
CA ASP A 164 -21.69 28.71 -14.26
C ASP A 164 -20.52 28.53 -15.24
N VAL A 165 -19.33 28.18 -14.72
CA VAL A 165 -18.11 28.03 -15.52
C VAL A 165 -17.96 26.57 -15.96
N TYR A 166 -18.45 26.29 -17.17
CA TYR A 166 -18.33 24.96 -17.77
C TYR A 166 -17.01 24.81 -18.54
N GLN A 167 -16.08 24.01 -18.01
CA GLN A 167 -14.90 23.59 -18.76
C GLN A 167 -15.29 22.42 -19.69
N THR A 168 -15.48 22.70 -20.97
CA THR A 168 -15.85 21.67 -21.95
C THR A 168 -14.66 20.78 -22.30
N PRO A 169 -14.70 19.46 -22.03
CA PRO A 169 -13.66 18.55 -22.50
C PRO A 169 -13.86 18.32 -24.01
N GLN A 170 -12.94 18.81 -24.83
CA GLN A 170 -12.92 18.50 -26.26
C GLN A 170 -12.51 17.04 -26.45
N GLN A 171 -13.49 16.15 -26.62
CA GLN A 171 -13.24 14.80 -27.13
C GLN A 171 -13.16 14.86 -28.66
N SER A 172 -11.95 14.62 -29.20
CA SER A 172 -11.74 14.38 -30.62
C SER A 172 -12.50 13.11 -31.02
N ILE A 173 -13.59 13.25 -31.77
CA ILE A 173 -14.24 12.14 -32.46
C ILE A 173 -13.30 11.72 -33.61
N GLY A 174 -12.50 10.68 -33.39
CA GLY A 174 -11.82 9.97 -34.46
C GLY A 174 -12.79 8.99 -35.11
N SER A 175 -13.10 9.20 -36.39
CA SER A 175 -13.90 8.29 -37.21
C SER A 175 -13.27 6.90 -37.27
N ALA A 176 -14.14 5.90 -37.25
CA ALA A 176 -13.85 4.47 -37.41
C ALA A 176 -13.33 4.10 -38.81
#